data_AF-A0AAV8ENW3-F1
#
_entry.id   AF-A0AAV8ENW3-F1
#
_cell.length_a   1.000
_cell.length_b   1.000
_cell.length_c   1.000
_cell.angle_alpha   90.00
_cell.angle_beta   90.00
_cell.angle_gamma   90.00
#
_symmetry.space_group_name_H-M   'P 1'
#
loop_
_entity.id
_entity.type
_entity.pdbx_description
1 polymer ?
#
loop_
_entity_poly.entity_id
_entity_poly.type
_entity_poly.pdbx_seq_one_letter_code
_entity_poly.pdbx_strand_id
1 'polypeptide(L)'
;MEEGYKVALNVYDLSNGLAKQFSTAFLGKPIEAVWHTGIEVYGIEYYFSGGIQQSPAGTTPFGTPLRVVDLGMTHIPKDIFEDYLTDIAPRYTAETYSILRHNCNNFSNEVAQFLLGVSIPEYILNLPNEVMSSPMAPLILPMIQQLESTLKSGGVPQGPQFRPDAQVKSQGHNPSTNTDHNNTEKVQREEKQTKPPVSDPLGDARNKVQQEIMKEFTAIMASGTIRASEAAALATRRVMQKHGNLDVHT
;
A
#
# COMPACT_ATOMS: atom_id res chain seq x y z
N MET A 1 19.26 -37.54 -14.11
CA MET A 1 18.59 -36.75 -13.06
C MET A 1 17.65 -35.84 -13.81
N GLU A 2 16.35 -35.88 -13.51
CA GLU A 2 15.43 -34.89 -14.09
C GLU A 2 15.91 -33.50 -13.68
N GLU A 3 16.11 -32.61 -14.65
CA GLU A 3 16.50 -31.23 -14.38
C GLU A 3 15.35 -30.55 -13.62
N GLY A 4 15.63 -30.06 -12.41
CA GLY A 4 14.68 -29.26 -11.64
C GLY A 4 14.38 -27.93 -12.32
N TYR A 5 13.21 -27.37 -12.04
CA TYR A 5 12.75 -26.10 -12.57
C TYR A 5 13.15 -24.97 -11.62
N LYS A 6 13.83 -23.95 -12.16
CA LYS A 6 14.18 -22.77 -11.38
C LYS A 6 12.91 -22.03 -10.93
N VAL A 7 12.88 -21.64 -9.67
CA VAL A 7 11.83 -20.82 -9.06
C VAL A 7 12.45 -19.50 -8.63
N ALA A 8 11.87 -18.39 -9.11
CA ALA A 8 12.28 -17.05 -8.72
C ALA A 8 11.11 -16.25 -8.16
N LEU A 9 11.40 -15.30 -7.27
CA LEU A 9 10.46 -14.31 -6.79
C LEU A 9 10.76 -12.98 -7.49
N ASN A 10 9.83 -12.54 -8.33
CA ASN A 10 9.86 -11.21 -8.93
C ASN A 10 9.28 -10.21 -7.93
N VAL A 11 10.04 -9.14 -7.61
CA VAL A 11 9.69 -8.14 -6.61
C VAL A 11 9.57 -6.77 -7.26
N TYR A 12 8.44 -6.12 -7.09
CA TYR A 12 8.07 -4.84 -7.68
C TYR A 12 7.76 -3.80 -6.61
N ASP A 13 7.94 -2.52 -6.95
CA ASP A 13 7.47 -1.39 -6.13
C ASP A 13 6.25 -0.75 -6.77
N LEU A 14 5.06 -1.02 -6.22
CA LEU A 14 3.80 -0.43 -6.71
C LEU A 14 3.73 1.09 -6.53
N SER A 15 4.61 1.67 -5.71
CA SER A 15 4.66 3.13 -5.51
C SER A 15 5.50 3.84 -6.56
N ASN A 16 6.25 3.12 -7.41
CA ASN A 16 7.21 3.70 -8.36
C ASN A 16 8.18 4.71 -7.70
N GLY A 17 8.73 4.36 -6.54
CA GLY A 17 9.67 5.18 -5.78
C GLY A 17 9.04 6.23 -4.87
N LEU A 18 7.73 6.47 -4.96
CA LEU A 18 7.04 7.44 -4.11
C LEU A 18 7.07 7.05 -2.63
N ALA A 19 6.98 5.75 -2.32
CA ALA A 19 7.09 5.29 -0.93
C ALA A 19 8.44 5.68 -0.34
N LYS A 20 9.54 5.44 -1.04
CA LYS A 20 10.89 5.85 -0.61
C LYS A 20 11.00 7.35 -0.39
N GLN A 21 10.43 8.14 -1.29
CA GLN A 21 10.54 9.60 -1.26
C GLN A 21 9.75 10.24 -0.11
N PHE A 22 8.60 9.67 0.25
CA PHE A 22 7.66 10.32 1.17
C PHE A 22 7.55 9.62 2.54
N SER A 23 7.87 8.32 2.63
CA SER A 23 7.69 7.52 3.85
C SER A 23 8.32 8.13 5.09
N THR A 24 9.52 8.69 5.02
CA THR A 24 10.17 9.30 6.19
C THR A 24 9.37 10.48 6.74
N ALA A 25 8.80 11.32 5.87
CA ALA A 25 8.01 12.48 6.26
C ALA A 25 6.67 12.08 6.88
N PHE A 26 6.04 11.03 6.36
CA PHE A 26 4.75 10.54 6.86
C PHE A 26 4.96 9.56 8.02
N LEU A 27 5.57 8.41 7.76
CA LEU A 27 5.64 7.28 8.68
C LEU A 27 6.69 7.46 9.80
N GLY A 28 7.53 8.50 9.73
CA GLY A 28 8.65 8.69 10.65
C GLY A 28 9.80 7.68 10.44
N LYS A 29 9.66 6.80 9.45
CA LYS A 29 10.65 5.80 9.05
C LYS A 29 10.67 5.67 7.52
N PRO A 30 11.84 5.40 6.93
CA PRO A 30 11.91 5.10 5.51
C PRO A 30 11.25 3.73 5.24
N ILE A 31 10.24 3.71 4.38
CA ILE A 31 9.75 2.51 3.71
C ILE A 31 10.28 2.56 2.29
N GLU A 32 10.97 1.50 1.89
CA GLU A 32 11.66 1.45 0.60
C GLU A 32 10.69 1.40 -0.59
N ALA A 33 9.57 0.69 -0.46
CA ALA A 33 8.63 0.43 -1.53
C ALA A 33 7.28 -0.07 -1.00
N VAL A 34 6.27 -0.09 -1.86
CA VAL A 34 5.06 -0.89 -1.66
C VAL A 34 5.25 -2.20 -2.41
N TRP A 35 5.67 -3.24 -1.70
CA TRP A 35 6.06 -4.51 -2.31
C TRP A 35 4.88 -5.25 -2.93
N HIS A 36 5.02 -5.59 -4.21
CA HIS A 36 4.24 -6.60 -4.91
C HIS A 36 5.16 -7.72 -5.37
N THR A 37 4.69 -8.96 -5.32
CA THR A 37 5.47 -10.11 -5.75
C THR A 37 4.71 -11.07 -6.65
N GLY A 38 5.45 -11.73 -7.53
CA GLY A 38 5.01 -12.88 -8.31
C GLY A 38 6.05 -14.01 -8.26
N ILE A 39 5.60 -15.26 -8.37
CA ILE A 39 6.47 -16.43 -8.48
C ILE A 39 6.65 -16.76 -9.95
N GLU A 40 7.90 -16.74 -10.42
CA GLU A 40 8.28 -17.16 -11.76
C GLU A 40 8.79 -18.60 -11.73
N VAL A 41 8.12 -19.48 -12.48
CA VAL A 41 8.48 -20.89 -12.66
C VAL A 41 7.88 -21.41 -13.98
N TYR A 42 8.53 -22.35 -14.65
CA TYR A 42 8.10 -22.88 -15.96
C TYR A 42 7.95 -21.81 -17.06
N GLY A 43 8.68 -20.69 -16.95
CA GLY A 43 8.56 -19.54 -17.86
C GLY A 43 7.29 -18.71 -17.69
N ILE A 44 6.54 -18.93 -16.60
CA ILE A 44 5.30 -18.24 -16.26
C ILE A 44 5.47 -17.56 -14.90
N GLU A 45 4.99 -16.32 -14.80
CA GLU A 45 4.87 -15.59 -13.55
C GLU A 45 3.43 -15.68 -13.02
N TYR A 46 3.28 -16.14 -11.78
CA TYR A 46 2.03 -16.32 -11.08
C TYR A 46 1.92 -15.31 -9.93
N TYR A 47 0.79 -14.61 -9.83
CA TYR A 47 0.57 -13.59 -8.81
C TYR A 47 -0.92 -13.48 -8.45
N PHE A 48 -1.22 -12.93 -7.27
CA PHE A 48 -2.60 -12.73 -6.82
C PHE A 48 -3.06 -11.29 -7.01
N SER A 49 -4.25 -11.08 -7.58
CA SER A 49 -4.90 -9.76 -7.66
C SER A 49 -6.43 -9.92 -7.53
N GLY A 50 -7.20 -9.73 -8.60
CA GLY A 50 -8.63 -10.07 -8.66
C GLY A 50 -8.92 -11.58 -8.73
N GLY A 51 -7.97 -12.40 -8.30
CA GLY A 51 -7.87 -13.83 -8.59
C GLY A 51 -6.41 -14.25 -8.76
N ILE A 52 -6.14 -15.55 -8.83
CA ILE A 52 -4.83 -16.05 -9.29
C ILE A 52 -4.67 -15.68 -10.76
N GLN A 53 -3.60 -14.96 -11.06
CA GLN A 53 -3.23 -14.53 -12.39
C GLN A 53 -1.96 -15.25 -12.83
N GLN A 54 -1.81 -15.40 -14.14
CA GLN A 54 -0.60 -15.92 -14.77
C GLN A 54 -0.26 -15.09 -15.99
N SER A 55 1.02 -14.91 -16.26
CA SER A 55 1.53 -14.24 -17.45
C SER A 55 2.86 -14.86 -17.85
N PRO A 56 3.23 -14.85 -19.14
CA PRO A 56 4.62 -15.15 -19.52
C PRO A 56 5.61 -14.31 -18.69
N ALA A 57 6.74 -14.92 -18.31
CA ALA A 57 7.77 -14.25 -17.54
C ALA A 57 8.19 -12.92 -18.20
N GLY A 58 8.24 -11.84 -17.42
CA GLY A 58 8.61 -10.51 -17.90
C GLY A 58 7.53 -9.77 -18.71
N THR A 59 6.31 -10.31 -18.83
CA THR A 59 5.19 -9.63 -19.51
C THR A 59 4.08 -9.20 -18.57
N THR A 60 4.32 -9.20 -17.26
CA THR A 60 3.33 -8.74 -16.28
C THR A 60 3.08 -7.23 -16.47
N PRO A 61 1.89 -6.74 -16.10
CA PRO A 61 1.58 -5.33 -16.25
C PRO A 61 2.32 -4.44 -15.23
N PHE A 62 3.12 -5.04 -14.33
CA PHE A 62 3.97 -4.36 -13.35
C PHE A 62 5.34 -3.96 -13.91
N GLY A 63 5.66 -4.33 -15.15
CA GLY A 63 6.88 -3.95 -15.83
C GLY A 63 8.08 -4.83 -15.45
N THR A 64 9.27 -4.24 -15.33
CA THR A 64 10.47 -4.98 -14.95
C THR A 64 10.57 -5.09 -13.43
N PRO A 65 10.82 -6.29 -12.87
CA PRO A 65 11.03 -6.45 -11.43
C PRO A 65 12.18 -5.56 -10.94
N LEU A 66 12.00 -4.90 -9.80
CA LEU A 66 13.07 -4.17 -9.13
C LEU A 66 14.13 -5.13 -8.60
N ARG A 67 13.70 -6.31 -8.16
CA ARG A 67 14.58 -7.40 -7.71
C ARG A 67 14.01 -8.73 -8.21
N VAL A 68 14.92 -9.65 -8.54
CA VAL A 68 14.61 -11.05 -8.80
C VAL A 68 15.37 -11.86 -7.75
N VAL A 69 14.64 -12.54 -6.87
CA VAL A 69 15.24 -13.36 -5.80
C VAL A 69 15.20 -14.82 -6.24
N ASP A 70 16.36 -15.47 -6.28
CA ASP A 70 16.44 -16.90 -6.52
C ASP A 70 15.94 -17.66 -5.28
N LEU A 71 14.87 -18.45 -5.43
CA LEU A 71 14.31 -19.25 -4.34
C LEU A 71 14.83 -20.69 -4.35
N GLY A 72 15.33 -21.17 -5.49
CA GLY A 72 15.87 -22.53 -5.66
C GLY A 72 15.30 -23.28 -6.86
N MET A 73 15.33 -24.61 -6.77
CA MET A 73 14.86 -25.51 -7.83
C MET A 73 13.77 -26.45 -7.30
N THR A 74 12.63 -26.49 -7.98
CA THR A 74 11.55 -27.43 -7.70
C THR A 74 11.62 -28.62 -8.64
N HIS A 75 11.18 -29.79 -8.17
CA HIS A 75 10.99 -30.98 -9.00
C HIS A 75 9.50 -31.29 -9.18
N ILE A 76 8.62 -30.40 -8.71
CA ILE A 76 7.18 -30.54 -8.92
C ILE A 76 6.91 -30.33 -10.42
N PRO A 77 6.19 -31.26 -11.09
CA PRO A 77 5.77 -31.07 -12.46
C PRO A 77 4.77 -29.92 -12.60
N LYS A 78 4.78 -29.27 -13.77
CA LYS A 78 3.92 -28.10 -14.04
C LYS A 78 2.43 -28.40 -13.87
N ASP A 79 1.96 -29.55 -14.35
CA ASP A 79 0.58 -30.02 -14.24
C ASP A 79 0.14 -30.18 -12.77
N ILE A 80 1.00 -30.78 -11.94
CA ILE A 80 0.74 -30.89 -10.49
C ILE A 80 0.65 -29.52 -9.82
N PHE A 81 1.48 -28.58 -10.25
CA PHE A 81 1.42 -27.21 -9.75
C PHE A 81 0.14 -26.48 -10.20
N GLU A 82 -0.29 -26.64 -11.45
CA GLU A 82 -1.53 -26.06 -11.96
C GLU A 82 -2.77 -26.65 -11.26
N ASP A 83 -2.77 -27.95 -10.95
CA ASP A 83 -3.80 -28.60 -10.13
C ASP A 83 -3.83 -28.01 -8.71
N TYR A 84 -2.66 -27.81 -8.10
CA TYR A 84 -2.57 -27.13 -6.79
C TYR A 84 -3.11 -25.69 -6.85
N LEU A 85 -2.75 -24.91 -7.88
CA LEU A 85 -3.29 -23.56 -8.06
C LEU A 85 -4.82 -23.57 -8.18
N THR A 86 -5.38 -24.56 -8.88
CA THR A 86 -6.83 -24.77 -9.00
C THR A 86 -7.47 -25.07 -7.64
N ASP A 87 -6.85 -25.91 -6.81
CA ASP A 87 -7.33 -26.25 -5.47
C ASP A 87 -7.36 -25.05 -4.53
N ILE A 88 -6.34 -24.18 -4.59
CA ILE A 88 -6.26 -23.00 -3.71
C ILE A 88 -7.03 -21.78 -4.25
N ALA A 89 -7.41 -21.76 -5.53
CA ALA A 89 -8.09 -20.63 -6.17
C ALA A 89 -9.32 -20.10 -5.40
N PRO A 90 -10.18 -20.94 -4.76
CA PRO A 90 -11.30 -20.44 -3.96
C PRO A 90 -10.91 -19.58 -2.75
N ARG A 91 -9.65 -19.66 -2.28
CA ARG A 91 -9.12 -18.79 -1.22
C ARG A 91 -8.56 -17.48 -1.77
N TYR A 92 -8.21 -17.44 -3.05
CA TYR A 92 -7.56 -16.32 -3.73
C TYR A 92 -8.49 -15.70 -4.78
N THR A 93 -9.53 -14.99 -4.32
CA THR A 93 -10.52 -14.31 -5.16
C THR A 93 -10.42 -12.79 -5.02
N ALA A 94 -11.11 -12.04 -5.89
CA ALA A 94 -11.20 -10.59 -5.75
C ALA A 94 -11.81 -10.17 -4.40
N GLU A 95 -12.75 -10.93 -3.87
CA GLU A 95 -13.41 -10.66 -2.58
C GLU A 95 -12.48 -10.91 -1.39
N THR A 96 -11.62 -11.93 -1.46
CA THR A 96 -10.69 -12.28 -0.37
C THR A 96 -9.43 -11.42 -0.38
N TYR A 97 -9.15 -10.72 -1.48
CA TYR A 97 -7.98 -9.84 -1.57
C TYR A 97 -8.02 -8.74 -0.50
N SER A 98 -6.93 -8.58 0.23
CA SER A 98 -6.70 -7.47 1.14
C SER A 98 -5.24 -7.08 1.16
N ILE A 99 -4.92 -5.82 0.85
CA ILE A 99 -3.53 -5.33 0.83
C ILE A 99 -2.82 -5.58 2.16
N LEU A 100 -3.53 -5.50 3.29
CA LEU A 100 -2.91 -5.59 4.60
C LEU A 100 -2.87 -7.01 5.18
N ARG A 101 -3.66 -7.94 4.67
CA ARG A 101 -3.91 -9.24 5.34
C ARG A 101 -3.84 -10.46 4.42
N HIS A 102 -4.18 -10.30 3.15
CA HIS A 102 -4.27 -11.42 2.21
C HIS A 102 -4.02 -10.91 0.79
N ASN A 103 -2.75 -10.79 0.42
CA ASN A 103 -2.31 -10.14 -0.80
C ASN A 103 -1.34 -11.03 -1.61
N CYS A 104 -0.76 -10.45 -2.65
CA CYS A 104 0.24 -11.05 -3.55
C CYS A 104 1.42 -11.70 -2.82
N ASN A 105 1.84 -11.10 -1.71
CA ASN A 105 2.98 -11.56 -0.91
C ASN A 105 2.59 -12.80 -0.11
N ASN A 106 1.37 -12.85 0.44
CA ASN A 106 0.85 -14.06 1.09
C ASN A 106 0.72 -15.21 0.10
N PHE A 107 0.16 -14.94 -1.08
CA PHE A 107 0.07 -15.92 -2.17
C PHE A 107 1.45 -16.44 -2.58
N SER A 108 2.40 -15.54 -2.83
CA SER A 108 3.76 -15.90 -3.25
C SER A 108 4.48 -16.72 -2.18
N ASN A 109 4.26 -16.41 -0.90
CA ASN A 109 4.79 -17.20 0.21
C ASN A 109 4.20 -18.61 0.26
N GLU A 110 2.88 -18.75 0.09
CA GLU A 110 2.23 -20.06 0.09
C GLU A 110 2.71 -20.92 -1.08
N VAL A 111 2.80 -20.32 -2.29
CA VAL A 111 3.32 -21.00 -3.48
C VAL A 111 4.79 -21.39 -3.31
N ALA A 112 5.63 -20.53 -2.73
CA ALA A 112 7.03 -20.85 -2.44
C ALA A 112 7.15 -22.01 -1.45
N GLN A 113 6.28 -22.07 -0.43
CA GLN A 113 6.23 -23.18 0.53
C GLN A 113 5.80 -24.48 -0.15
N PHE A 114 4.83 -24.44 -1.06
CA PHE A 114 4.42 -25.62 -1.82
C PHE A 114 5.54 -26.14 -2.75
N LEU A 115 6.15 -25.24 -3.53
CA LEU A 115 7.15 -25.62 -4.54
C LEU A 115 8.49 -26.07 -3.94
N LEU A 116 8.89 -25.49 -2.81
CA LEU A 116 10.25 -25.58 -2.28
C LEU A 116 10.34 -25.78 -0.76
N GLY A 117 9.25 -25.63 -0.01
CA GLY A 117 9.28 -25.65 1.46
C GLY A 117 9.96 -24.43 2.10
N VAL A 118 10.11 -23.32 1.36
CA VAL A 118 10.76 -22.09 1.84
C VAL A 118 9.78 -20.92 1.92
N SER A 119 10.12 -19.93 2.73
CA SER A 119 9.39 -18.65 2.79
C SER A 119 10.07 -17.58 1.94
N ILE A 120 9.27 -16.61 1.47
CA ILE A 120 9.81 -15.41 0.81
C ILE A 120 10.46 -14.48 1.85
N PRO A 121 11.25 -13.47 1.44
CA PRO A 121 11.94 -12.59 2.38
C PRO A 121 11.00 -11.85 3.36
N GLU A 122 11.35 -11.89 4.65
CA GLU A 122 10.52 -11.37 5.75
C GLU A 122 10.18 -9.88 5.62
N TYR A 123 11.09 -9.06 5.07
CA TYR A 123 10.86 -7.64 4.88
C TYR A 123 9.68 -7.34 3.92
N ILE A 124 9.32 -8.30 3.06
CA ILE A 124 8.17 -8.20 2.16
C ILE A 124 6.88 -8.54 2.93
N LEU A 125 6.92 -9.63 3.71
CA LEU A 125 5.77 -10.12 4.49
C LEU A 125 5.41 -9.19 5.64
N ASN A 126 6.40 -8.58 6.29
CA ASN A 126 6.20 -7.72 7.45
C ASN A 126 5.84 -6.27 7.11
N LEU A 127 5.90 -5.87 5.83
CA LEU A 127 5.58 -4.50 5.38
C LEU A 127 4.21 -4.00 5.88
N PRO A 128 3.10 -4.77 5.84
CA PRO A 128 1.82 -4.31 6.37
C PRO A 128 1.85 -3.97 7.87
N ASN A 129 2.51 -4.80 8.70
CA ASN A 129 2.64 -4.55 10.13
C ASN A 129 3.44 -3.28 10.38
N GLU A 130 4.51 -3.12 9.61
CA GLU A 130 5.34 -1.95 9.63
C GLU A 130 4.58 -0.66 9.32
N VAL A 131 3.71 -0.69 8.30
CA VAL A 131 2.85 0.44 7.94
C VAL A 131 1.81 0.71 9.04
N MET A 132 1.16 -0.33 9.55
CA MET A 132 0.07 -0.22 10.53
C MET A 132 0.54 0.14 11.95
N SER A 133 1.80 -0.11 12.28
CA SER A 133 2.41 0.32 13.55
C SER A 133 2.71 1.83 13.62
N SER A 134 2.60 2.55 12.49
CA SER A 134 2.87 3.99 12.45
C SER A 134 1.70 4.82 12.98
N PRO A 135 1.94 5.94 13.70
CA PRO A 135 0.91 6.91 14.05
C PRO A 135 0.10 7.45 12.85
N MET A 136 0.66 7.36 11.63
CA MET A 136 -0.01 7.78 10.40
C MET A 136 -0.92 6.72 9.80
N ALA A 137 -0.94 5.49 10.30
CA ALA A 137 -1.75 4.40 9.75
C ALA A 137 -3.23 4.81 9.50
N PRO A 138 -3.91 5.51 10.42
CA PRO A 138 -5.30 5.95 10.19
C PRO A 138 -5.47 6.89 8.99
N LEU A 139 -4.44 7.68 8.67
CA LEU A 139 -4.49 8.71 7.63
C LEU A 139 -4.21 8.16 6.23
N ILE A 140 -3.39 7.10 6.14
CA ILE A 140 -3.07 6.45 4.88
C ILE A 140 -4.04 5.31 4.55
N LEU A 141 -4.84 4.85 5.51
CA LEU A 141 -5.80 3.77 5.31
C LEU A 141 -6.76 4.00 4.13
N PRO A 142 -7.32 5.21 3.90
CA PRO A 142 -8.14 5.47 2.70
C PRO A 142 -7.36 5.28 1.39
N MET A 143 -6.07 5.64 1.37
CA MET A 143 -5.20 5.46 0.21
C MET A 143 -4.92 3.98 -0.05
N ILE A 144 -4.70 3.20 1.02
CA ILE A 144 -4.55 1.75 0.95
C ILE A 144 -5.83 1.10 0.41
N GLN A 145 -7.01 1.53 0.87
CA GLN A 145 -8.30 1.03 0.37
C GLN A 145 -8.52 1.34 -1.11
N GLN A 146 -8.13 2.53 -1.57
CA GLN A 146 -8.20 2.88 -3.00
C GLN A 146 -7.25 2.01 -3.84
N LEU A 147 -6.05 1.78 -3.35
CA LEU A 147 -5.09 0.88 -3.98
C LEU A 147 -5.63 -0.55 -4.05
N GLU A 148 -6.24 -1.02 -2.96
CA GLU A 148 -6.83 -2.35 -2.86
C GLU A 148 -7.94 -2.52 -3.89
N SER A 149 -8.83 -1.53 -4.02
CA SER A 149 -9.89 -1.55 -5.03
C SER A 149 -9.35 -1.64 -6.46
N THR A 150 -8.18 -1.06 -6.73
CA THR A 150 -7.53 -1.14 -8.05
C THR A 150 -6.98 -2.54 -8.30
N LEU A 151 -6.33 -3.14 -7.30
CA LEU A 151 -5.76 -4.48 -7.43
C LEU A 151 -6.86 -5.56 -7.50
N LYS A 152 -7.97 -5.37 -6.76
CA LYS A 152 -9.16 -6.24 -6.82
C LYS A 152 -9.77 -6.32 -8.20
N SER A 153 -9.75 -5.22 -8.96
CA SER A 153 -10.26 -5.19 -10.33
C SER A 153 -9.24 -5.68 -11.37
N GLY A 154 -8.09 -6.21 -10.94
CA GLY A 154 -6.99 -6.62 -11.82
C GLY A 154 -6.23 -5.45 -12.43
N GLY A 155 -6.47 -4.22 -11.97
CA GLY A 155 -5.77 -3.04 -12.40
C GLY A 155 -4.36 -2.95 -11.81
N VAL A 156 -3.45 -2.30 -12.54
CA VAL A 156 -2.14 -1.93 -12.01
C VAL A 156 -2.20 -0.51 -11.46
N PRO A 157 -1.66 -0.26 -10.25
CA PRO A 157 -1.56 1.08 -9.69
C PRO A 157 -0.77 1.98 -10.63
N GLN A 158 -1.44 2.93 -11.25
CA GLN A 158 -0.79 3.99 -12.01
C GLN A 158 -0.29 5.04 -11.01
N GLY A 159 0.99 5.41 -11.09
CA GLY A 159 1.46 6.67 -10.50
C GLY A 159 0.61 7.85 -11.02
N PRO A 160 0.55 9.00 -10.32
CA PRO A 160 -0.31 10.11 -10.72
C PRO A 160 -0.07 10.49 -12.19
N GLN A 161 -1.04 10.15 -13.05
CA GLN A 161 -1.10 10.62 -14.43
C GLN A 161 -1.77 11.98 -14.45
N PHE A 162 -1.05 13.01 -14.89
CA PHE A 162 -1.65 14.28 -15.29
C PHE A 162 -2.57 14.01 -16.48
N ARG A 163 -3.89 14.08 -16.26
CA ARG A 163 -4.86 14.19 -17.35
C ARG A 163 -5.40 15.62 -17.32
N PRO A 164 -5.14 16.45 -18.34
CA PRO A 164 -5.85 17.70 -18.50
C PRO A 164 -7.33 17.38 -18.70
N ASP A 165 -8.17 18.14 -18.00
CA ASP A 165 -9.57 17.86 -17.69
C ASP A 165 -10.46 17.40 -18.85
N ALA A 166 -11.32 16.42 -18.56
CA ALA A 166 -12.53 16.16 -19.35
C ALA A 166 -13.76 16.21 -18.42
N GLN A 167 -14.31 17.42 -18.30
CA GLN A 167 -15.70 17.81 -18.07
C GLN A 167 -16.66 16.77 -17.43
N VAL A 168 -17.01 17.04 -16.17
CA VAL A 168 -18.15 16.45 -15.45
C VAL A 168 -19.47 16.93 -16.06
N LYS A 169 -20.31 16.01 -16.55
CA LYS A 169 -21.74 16.27 -16.77
C LYS A 169 -22.54 15.81 -15.55
N SER A 170 -23.27 16.76 -14.99
CA SER A 170 -24.20 16.64 -13.88
C SER A 170 -25.56 16.04 -14.30
N GLN A 171 -26.01 14.99 -13.61
CA GLN A 171 -27.42 14.60 -13.40
C GLN A 171 -27.43 13.87 -12.04
N GLY A 172 -28.13 14.25 -10.96
CA GLY A 172 -29.33 15.05 -10.79
C GLY A 172 -30.52 14.12 -10.52
N HIS A 173 -30.75 13.70 -9.27
CA HIS A 173 -32.04 13.19 -8.74
C HIS A 173 -32.07 13.29 -7.20
N ASN A 174 -33.15 13.88 -6.67
CA ASN A 174 -33.59 13.99 -5.27
C ASN A 174 -35.12 13.75 -5.29
N PRO A 175 -35.85 13.63 -4.15
CA PRO A 175 -35.61 12.88 -2.91
C PRO A 175 -36.87 12.03 -2.54
N SER A 176 -36.83 11.27 -1.44
CA SER A 176 -38.08 10.93 -0.72
C SER A 176 -37.86 10.71 0.77
N THR A 177 -38.84 11.19 1.51
CA THR A 177 -38.94 11.51 2.92
C THR A 177 -39.20 10.30 3.83
N ASN A 178 -38.73 10.35 5.08
CA ASN A 178 -39.63 10.30 6.24
C ASN A 178 -38.93 10.71 7.54
N THR A 179 -39.56 11.66 8.22
CA THR A 179 -39.38 12.05 9.61
C THR A 179 -39.86 10.97 10.57
N ASP A 180 -39.19 10.80 11.71
CA ASP A 180 -39.84 10.85 13.03
C ASP A 180 -38.84 10.96 14.20
N HIS A 181 -39.37 11.49 15.30
CA HIS A 181 -38.73 12.17 16.44
C HIS A 181 -38.28 11.27 17.62
N ASN A 182 -37.38 11.85 18.44
CA ASN A 182 -37.09 11.65 19.88
C ASN A 182 -36.40 10.31 20.26
N ASN A 183 -35.50 10.20 21.25
CA ASN A 183 -35.18 11.03 22.40
C ASN A 183 -33.75 10.75 22.90
N THR A 184 -33.10 11.79 23.43
CA THR A 184 -32.08 11.90 24.49
C THR A 184 -31.46 10.62 25.08
N GLU A 185 -30.11 10.52 25.10
CA GLU A 185 -29.35 10.27 26.33
C GLU A 185 -27.85 10.56 26.17
N LYS A 186 -27.29 11.15 27.22
CA LYS A 186 -26.03 11.88 27.33
C LYS A 186 -25.14 11.04 28.25
N VAL A 187 -23.97 10.58 27.79
CA VAL A 187 -22.98 9.96 28.69
C VAL A 187 -21.60 10.54 28.39
N GLN A 188 -21.15 11.38 29.33
CA GLN A 188 -19.79 11.86 29.49
C GLN A 188 -18.85 10.69 29.81
N ARG A 189 -17.65 10.66 29.22
CA ARG A 189 -16.51 9.94 29.78
C ARG A 189 -15.27 10.85 29.80
N GLU A 190 -14.67 10.84 30.97
CA GLU A 190 -13.68 11.76 31.50
C GLU A 190 -12.31 11.54 30.87
N GLU A 191 -11.66 12.64 30.49
CA GLU A 191 -10.24 12.70 30.16
C GLU A 191 -9.41 12.63 31.45
N LYS A 192 -8.53 11.62 31.56
CA LYS A 192 -7.55 11.55 32.64
C LYS A 192 -6.17 11.93 32.10
N GLN A 193 -5.80 13.16 32.38
CA GLN A 193 -4.46 13.72 32.18
C GLN A 193 -3.40 12.90 32.92
N THR A 194 -2.35 12.49 32.21
CA THR A 194 -1.05 12.12 32.80
C THR A 194 0.06 12.88 32.05
N LYS A 195 0.94 13.51 32.83
CA LYS A 195 1.99 14.46 32.41
C LYS A 195 3.11 13.74 31.60
N PRO A 196 3.76 14.39 30.62
CA PRO A 196 4.88 13.80 29.89
C PRO A 196 6.23 14.02 30.62
N PRO A 197 7.20 13.09 30.54
CA PRO A 197 8.56 13.31 30.99
C PRO A 197 9.44 13.90 29.88
N VAL A 198 10.31 14.83 30.28
CA VAL A 198 11.56 15.36 29.68
C VAL A 198 11.71 15.24 28.16
N SER A 199 11.58 16.36 27.45
CA SER A 199 11.60 16.43 26.00
C SER A 199 13.02 16.60 25.41
N ASP A 200 13.31 15.80 24.37
CA ASP A 200 14.49 15.93 23.51
C ASP A 200 14.26 17.12 22.56
N PRO A 201 15.09 18.18 22.60
CA PRO A 201 14.92 19.38 21.76
C PRO A 201 14.85 19.07 20.26
N LEU A 202 15.53 18.02 19.79
CA LEU A 202 15.52 17.62 18.39
C LEU A 202 14.27 16.78 18.05
N GLY A 203 13.82 15.96 18.99
CA GLY A 203 12.53 15.27 18.92
C GLY A 203 11.34 16.25 18.88
N ASP A 204 11.40 17.30 19.68
CA ASP A 204 10.39 18.37 19.70
C ASP A 204 10.32 19.14 18.39
N ALA A 205 11.48 19.44 17.79
CA ALA A 205 11.56 20.11 16.50
C ALA A 205 10.97 19.23 15.37
N ARG A 206 11.31 17.94 15.35
CA ARG A 206 10.75 16.97 14.39
C ARG A 206 9.23 16.81 14.57
N ASN A 207 8.76 16.68 15.81
CA ASN A 207 7.34 16.58 16.13
C ASN A 207 6.57 17.84 15.69
N LYS A 208 7.14 19.04 15.88
CA LYS A 208 6.53 20.29 15.42
C LYS A 208 6.42 20.36 13.89
N VAL A 209 7.48 20.00 13.17
CA VAL A 209 7.46 19.98 11.71
C VAL A 209 6.45 18.96 11.18
N GLN A 210 6.38 17.77 11.78
CA GLN A 210 5.37 16.77 11.43
C GLN A 210 3.94 17.25 11.69
N GLN A 211 3.69 17.92 12.83
CA GLN A 211 2.39 18.51 13.13
C GLN A 211 2.00 19.62 12.15
N GLU A 212 2.95 20.44 11.70
CA GLU A 212 2.67 21.45 10.68
C GLU A 212 2.36 20.83 9.32
N ILE A 213 3.11 19.79 8.90
CA ILE A 213 2.83 19.05 7.65
C ILE A 213 1.43 18.45 7.71
N MET A 214 1.06 17.87 8.85
CA MET A 214 -0.27 17.33 9.08
C MET A 214 -1.36 18.39 8.93
N LYS A 215 -1.15 19.56 9.53
CA LYS A 215 -2.12 20.66 9.49
C LYS A 215 -2.32 21.17 8.05
N GLU A 216 -1.22 21.36 7.31
CA GLU A 216 -1.26 21.74 5.89
C GLU A 216 -1.91 20.68 5.02
N PHE A 217 -1.56 19.41 5.22
CA PHE A 217 -2.14 18.29 4.50
C PHE A 217 -3.66 18.23 4.70
N THR A 218 -4.11 18.33 5.95
CA THR A 218 -5.54 18.32 6.29
C THR A 218 -6.28 19.50 5.65
N ALA A 219 -5.67 20.69 5.66
CA ALA A 219 -6.24 21.88 5.03
C ALA A 219 -6.35 21.74 3.49
N ILE A 220 -5.33 21.16 2.84
CA ILE A 220 -5.35 20.92 1.40
C ILE A 220 -6.38 19.85 1.05
N MET A 221 -6.47 18.77 1.82
CA MET A 221 -7.45 17.71 1.62
C MET A 221 -8.89 18.19 1.84
N ALA A 222 -9.12 19.07 2.80
CA ALA A 222 -10.43 19.68 3.05
C ALA A 222 -10.95 20.53 1.88
N SER A 223 -10.06 20.99 0.99
CA SER A 223 -10.45 21.73 -0.22
C SER A 223 -11.09 20.82 -1.29
N GLY A 224 -10.89 19.50 -1.22
CA GLY A 224 -11.46 18.53 -2.17
C GLY A 224 -10.94 18.62 -3.60
N THR A 225 -9.99 19.51 -3.89
CA THR A 225 -9.51 19.80 -5.26
C THR A 225 -8.29 18.98 -5.67
N ILE A 226 -7.59 18.38 -4.71
CA ILE A 226 -6.29 17.73 -4.93
C ILE A 226 -6.30 16.32 -4.34
N ARG A 227 -5.70 15.36 -5.04
CA ARG A 227 -5.59 13.96 -4.58
C ARG A 227 -4.60 13.85 -3.42
N ALA A 228 -4.80 12.84 -2.55
CA ALA A 228 -4.00 12.68 -1.33
C ALA A 228 -2.48 12.65 -1.55
N SER A 229 -1.99 11.99 -2.61
CA SER A 229 -0.55 11.95 -2.92
C SER A 229 0.03 13.32 -3.29
N GLU A 230 -0.75 14.14 -4.00
CA GLU A 230 -0.37 15.49 -4.39
C GLU A 230 -0.52 16.48 -3.23
N ALA A 231 -1.57 16.33 -2.42
CA ALA A 231 -1.76 17.09 -1.19
C ALA A 231 -0.63 16.85 -0.18
N ALA A 232 -0.18 15.59 -0.07
CA ALA A 232 0.95 15.17 0.76
C ALA A 232 2.26 15.84 0.32
N ALA A 233 2.57 15.79 -0.98
CA ALA A 233 3.75 16.44 -1.53
C ALA A 233 3.69 17.98 -1.38
N LEU A 234 2.52 18.58 -1.59
CA LEU A 234 2.31 20.01 -1.47
C LEU A 234 2.42 20.50 -0.02
N ALA A 235 1.82 19.78 0.92
CA ALA A 235 1.93 20.08 2.36
C ALA A 235 3.38 20.03 2.83
N THR A 236 4.10 18.97 2.46
CA THR A 236 5.52 18.81 2.80
C THR A 236 6.35 19.96 2.22
N ARG A 237 6.13 20.33 0.95
CA ARG A 237 6.83 21.44 0.31
C ARG A 237 6.56 22.77 1.00
N ARG A 238 5.31 23.08 1.34
CA ARG A 238 4.92 24.33 2.00
C ARG A 238 5.55 24.47 3.38
N VAL A 239 5.54 23.41 4.17
CA VAL A 239 6.14 23.43 5.52
C VAL A 239 7.66 23.52 5.44
N MET A 240 8.29 22.77 4.53
CA MET A 240 9.75 22.86 4.35
C MET A 240 10.20 24.23 3.83
N GLN A 241 9.43 24.90 2.98
CA GLN A 241 9.69 26.29 2.57
C GLN A 241 9.55 27.28 3.72
N LYS A 242 8.57 27.07 4.60
CA LYS A 242 8.33 27.90 5.78
C LYS A 242 9.48 27.82 6.80
N HIS A 243 10.05 26.63 6.98
CA HIS A 243 11.22 26.43 7.87
C HIS A 243 12.55 26.72 7.18
N GLY A 244 12.66 26.57 5.86
CA GLY A 244 13.87 26.87 5.08
C GLY A 244 14.17 28.37 4.89
N ASN A 245 13.20 29.25 5.15
CA ASN A 245 13.39 30.71 5.13
C ASN A 245 13.85 31.30 6.48
N LEU A 246 14.05 30.47 7.52
CA LEU A 246 14.50 30.91 8.84
C LEU A 246 16.04 30.89 9.02
N ASP A 247 16.79 30.27 8.10
CA ASP A 247 18.27 30.17 8.20
C ASP A 247 19.04 31.18 7.32
N VAL A 248 18.36 32.20 6.78
CA VAL A 248 19.02 33.27 6.01
C VAL A 248 18.54 34.64 6.49
N HIS A 249 18.89 35.01 7.72
CA HIS A 249 19.33 36.37 8.09
C HIS A 249 19.82 36.34 9.55
N THR A 250 21.13 36.58 9.68
CA THR A 250 21.90 37.20 10.77
C THR A 250 21.34 37.18 12.18
#